data_AF-A0A6P0TUT6-F1
#
_entry.id   AF-A0A6P0TUT6-F1
#
_cell.length_a   1.000
_cell.length_b   1.000
_cell.length_c   1.000
_cell.angle_alpha   90.00
_cell.angle_beta   90.00
_cell.angle_gamma   90.00
#
_symmetry.space_group_name_H-M   'P 1'
#
loop_
_entity.id
_entity.type
_entity.pdbx_description
1 polymer ?
#
loop_
_entity_poly.entity_id
_entity_poly.type
_entity_poly.pdbx_seq_one_letter_code
_entity_poly.pdbx_strand_id
1 'polypeptide(L)'
;MFCEQCEQTASGQGCHQWGACGKSPELNAIQDLLVYCLRGLAEVRLRAKELNIPTRQIDVFICESIFATMTNVNFNKKSFAEYIKQAIAHRENLKTKIQQTNTSIQWSALANYQPDYTESLSLQGENASLKFITHSGSNIDIFSLKLTVIYGIKGVASYNFHAQELGEEDEKIYDFIAEVLVALDNPDLTLDDWVNLALKVGEINLKTMELLDAGHTKTYGHPVPTAVPLNPRKGKAILVSGHDIRQLAEILKQTANTGITVYTHGELLPAHGYPLLKQQYSHFYGHYGTAWQNQTKDFAKFPGPVIVTTNCLMPPHENYEDKLFSIGPVGYPGMTHLDATTDGIPDFTSVIQKALSMSGFTEDGEPKQVMVGFARNTVLNVTDPVVEAVKQGKIRH
;
A
#
# COMPACT_ATOMS: atom_id res chain seq x y z
N MET A 1 -13.81 10.87 15.82
CA MET A 1 -13.37 9.78 14.91
C MET A 1 -13.36 8.45 15.65
N PHE A 2 -13.27 7.33 14.93
CA PHE A 2 -12.98 6.02 15.50
C PHE A 2 -12.07 5.27 14.53
N CYS A 3 -10.87 4.91 14.98
CA CYS A 3 -9.90 4.19 14.15
C CYS A 3 -9.04 3.30 15.04
N GLU A 4 -9.10 1.99 14.81
CA GLU A 4 -8.35 1.00 15.58
C GLU A 4 -7.50 0.05 14.72
N GLN A 5 -7.23 0.44 13.46
CA GLN A 5 -6.58 -0.43 12.47
C GLN A 5 -5.07 -0.66 12.65
N CYS A 6 -4.41 -0.06 13.65
CA CYS A 6 -2.97 -0.23 13.87
C CYS A 6 -2.64 -0.51 15.33
N GLU A 7 -1.47 -1.13 15.55
CA GLU A 7 -1.02 -1.51 16.89
C GLU A 7 -0.85 -0.30 17.83
N GLN A 8 -0.43 0.85 17.29
CA GLN A 8 -0.18 2.07 18.06
C GLN A 8 -1.44 2.88 18.42
N THR A 9 -2.63 2.29 18.34
CA THR A 9 -3.86 3.03 18.66
C THR A 9 -3.86 3.54 20.09
N ALA A 10 -4.48 4.70 20.30
CA ALA A 10 -4.46 5.36 21.62
C ALA A 10 -4.99 4.43 22.70
N SER A 11 -4.16 4.16 23.73
CA SER A 11 -4.46 3.28 24.86
C SER A 11 -4.89 1.85 24.50
N GLY A 12 -4.65 1.39 23.27
CA GLY A 12 -5.13 0.09 22.79
C GLY A 12 -6.66 -0.03 22.69
N GLN A 13 -7.38 1.11 22.68
CA GLN A 13 -8.84 1.18 22.66
C GLN A 13 -9.38 1.95 21.44
N GLY A 14 -8.52 2.22 20.46
CA GLY A 14 -8.84 3.04 19.29
C GLY A 14 -8.56 4.52 19.48
N CYS A 15 -8.40 5.22 18.36
CA CYS A 15 -8.17 6.66 18.33
C CYS A 15 -9.50 7.43 18.20
N HIS A 16 -9.86 8.22 19.23
CA HIS A 16 -11.15 8.93 19.26
C HIS A 16 -11.08 10.42 18.91
N GLN A 17 -9.99 11.09 19.32
CA GLN A 17 -9.78 12.54 19.14
C GLN A 17 -8.76 12.87 18.06
N TRP A 18 -7.69 12.10 17.96
CA TRP A 18 -6.65 12.22 16.94
C TRP A 18 -5.97 10.86 16.78
N GLY A 19 -5.55 10.52 15.56
CA GLY A 19 -4.78 9.30 15.32
C GLY A 19 -3.40 9.38 15.95
N ALA A 20 -2.95 8.34 16.65
CA ALA A 20 -1.57 8.26 17.16
C ALA A 20 -0.51 8.41 16.04
N CYS A 21 -0.87 8.04 14.81
CA CYS A 21 -0.08 8.24 13.59
C CYS A 21 -0.09 9.67 13.02
N GLY A 22 -0.83 10.60 13.64
CA GLY A 22 -1.01 11.97 13.15
C GLY A 22 -2.22 12.17 12.22
N LYS A 23 -3.02 11.14 11.93
CA LYS A 23 -4.25 11.25 11.13
C LYS A 23 -5.30 12.10 11.87
N SER A 24 -5.80 13.16 11.22
CA SER A 24 -6.84 14.01 11.78
C SER A 24 -8.23 13.33 11.74
N PRO A 25 -9.18 13.74 12.60
CA PRO A 25 -10.56 13.26 12.54
C PRO A 25 -11.22 13.45 11.18
N GLU A 26 -10.97 14.58 10.53
CA GLU A 26 -11.57 14.90 9.24
C GLU A 26 -11.05 13.98 8.15
N LEU A 27 -9.74 13.75 8.14
CA LEU A 27 -9.12 12.81 7.22
C LEU A 27 -9.63 11.38 7.46
N ASN A 28 -9.79 10.97 8.72
CA ASN A 28 -10.38 9.67 9.04
C ASN A 28 -11.79 9.53 8.47
N ALA A 29 -12.65 10.53 8.69
CA ALA A 29 -14.00 10.52 8.20
C ALA A 29 -14.06 10.47 6.66
N ILE A 30 -13.17 11.18 5.97
CA ILE A 30 -13.07 11.11 4.50
C ILE A 30 -12.60 9.71 4.04
N GLN A 31 -11.67 9.06 4.74
CA GLN A 31 -11.29 7.67 4.47
C GLN A 31 -12.48 6.70 4.67
N ASP A 32 -13.26 6.88 5.73
CA ASP A 32 -14.47 6.10 5.98
C ASP A 32 -15.51 6.32 4.86
N LEU A 33 -15.67 7.55 4.37
CA LEU A 33 -16.54 7.87 3.23
C LEU A 33 -16.07 7.20 1.93
N LEU A 34 -14.76 7.14 1.68
CA LEU A 34 -14.23 6.43 0.53
C LEU A 34 -14.59 4.94 0.61
N VAL A 35 -14.33 4.28 1.75
CA VAL A 35 -14.70 2.87 1.94
C VAL A 35 -16.21 2.67 1.78
N TYR A 36 -17.03 3.60 2.29
CA TYR A 36 -18.48 3.59 2.08
C TYR A 36 -18.87 3.63 0.59
N CYS A 37 -18.24 4.50 -0.21
CA CYS A 37 -18.48 4.56 -1.66
C CYS A 37 -17.98 3.30 -2.39
N LEU A 38 -16.84 2.74 -1.98
CA LEU A 38 -16.28 1.52 -2.58
C LEU A 38 -17.19 0.30 -2.38
N ARG A 39 -17.93 0.21 -1.27
CA ARG A 39 -18.94 -0.84 -1.05
C ARG A 39 -20.06 -0.79 -2.10
N GLY A 40 -20.55 0.42 -2.40
CA GLY A 40 -21.53 0.62 -3.48
C GLY A 40 -20.97 0.32 -4.87
N LEU A 41 -19.68 0.62 -5.11
CA LEU A 41 -18.99 0.23 -6.34
C LEU A 41 -18.81 -1.29 -6.45
N ALA A 42 -18.46 -1.96 -5.36
CA ALA A 42 -18.25 -3.41 -5.30
C ALA A 42 -19.52 -4.20 -5.66
N GLU A 43 -20.70 -3.76 -5.18
CA GLU A 43 -21.99 -4.34 -5.58
C GLU A 43 -22.19 -4.31 -7.09
N VAL A 44 -21.99 -3.14 -7.71
CA VAL A 44 -22.13 -2.97 -9.16
C VAL A 44 -21.07 -3.79 -9.91
N ARG A 45 -19.85 -3.85 -9.39
CA ARG A 45 -18.74 -4.65 -9.93
C ARG A 45 -19.08 -6.14 -9.96
N LEU A 46 -19.58 -6.71 -8.85
CA LEU A 46 -19.97 -8.13 -8.81
C LEU A 46 -21.04 -8.44 -9.86
N ARG A 47 -22.02 -7.55 -9.99
CA ARG A 47 -23.09 -7.69 -10.97
C ARG A 47 -22.62 -7.54 -12.42
N ALA A 48 -21.66 -6.65 -12.67
CA ALA A 48 -21.02 -6.55 -13.99
C ALA A 48 -20.30 -7.85 -14.36
N LYS A 49 -19.62 -8.48 -13.40
CA LYS A 49 -18.94 -9.75 -13.59
C LYS A 49 -19.91 -10.88 -13.96
N GLU A 50 -21.05 -11.00 -13.27
CA GLU A 50 -22.11 -11.98 -13.62
C GLU A 50 -22.59 -11.84 -15.07
N LEU A 51 -22.52 -10.63 -15.62
CA LEU A 51 -22.91 -10.29 -16.99
C LEU A 51 -21.73 -10.30 -17.98
N ASN A 52 -20.56 -10.80 -17.57
CA ASN A 52 -19.32 -10.85 -18.37
C ASN A 52 -18.85 -9.48 -18.89
N ILE A 53 -19.15 -8.40 -18.16
CA ILE A 53 -18.65 -7.06 -18.47
C ILE A 53 -17.24 -6.91 -17.85
N PRO A 54 -16.22 -6.48 -18.60
CA PRO A 54 -14.86 -6.35 -18.07
C PRO A 54 -14.74 -5.35 -16.91
N THR A 55 -14.10 -5.79 -15.81
CA THR A 55 -13.94 -5.00 -14.57
C THR A 55 -12.51 -4.70 -14.16
N ARG A 56 -11.48 -5.21 -14.87
CA ARG A 56 -10.07 -5.11 -14.42
C ARG A 56 -9.63 -3.73 -13.94
N GLN A 57 -9.95 -2.66 -14.68
CA GLN A 57 -9.59 -1.29 -14.27
C GLN A 57 -10.24 -0.90 -12.93
N ILE A 58 -11.50 -1.30 -12.71
CA ILE A 58 -12.24 -1.06 -11.47
C ILE A 58 -11.64 -1.90 -10.34
N ASP A 59 -11.21 -3.12 -10.63
CA ASP A 59 -10.62 -4.04 -9.67
C ASP A 59 -9.28 -3.52 -9.12
N VAL A 60 -8.42 -3.02 -10.01
CA VAL A 60 -7.16 -2.34 -9.64
C VAL A 60 -7.46 -1.07 -8.85
N PHE A 61 -8.41 -0.25 -9.30
CA PHE A 61 -8.81 0.98 -8.61
C PHE A 61 -9.33 0.74 -7.19
N ILE A 62 -10.16 -0.31 -6.98
CA ILE A 62 -10.64 -0.69 -5.65
C ILE A 62 -9.45 -1.07 -4.76
N CYS A 63 -8.50 -1.87 -5.25
CA CYS A 63 -7.32 -2.27 -4.47
C CYS A 63 -6.48 -1.06 -4.06
N GLU A 64 -6.16 -0.17 -5.00
CA GLU A 64 -5.39 1.05 -4.73
C GLU A 64 -6.12 1.97 -3.75
N SER A 65 -7.43 2.18 -3.94
CA SER A 65 -8.25 3.04 -3.08
C SER A 65 -8.31 2.52 -1.64
N ILE A 66 -8.41 1.20 -1.46
CA ILE A 66 -8.36 0.56 -0.15
C ILE A 66 -6.96 0.73 0.46
N PHE A 67 -5.91 0.50 -0.32
CA PHE A 67 -4.52 0.64 0.11
C PHE A 67 -4.25 2.09 0.59
N ALA A 68 -4.74 3.11 -0.11
CA ALA A 68 -4.63 4.51 0.29
C ALA A 68 -5.16 4.80 1.71
N THR A 69 -6.10 4.00 2.22
CA THR A 69 -6.66 4.14 3.59
C THR A 69 -5.86 3.42 4.68
N MET A 70 -4.78 2.71 4.33
CA MET A 70 -3.92 2.08 5.32
C MET A 70 -3.13 3.11 6.13
N THR A 71 -2.69 2.69 7.31
CA THR A 71 -1.91 3.52 8.22
C THR A 71 -0.65 4.03 7.53
N ASN A 72 -0.42 5.34 7.60
CA ASN A 72 0.75 6.01 7.04
C ASN A 72 0.89 5.89 5.50
N VAL A 73 -0.19 5.68 4.75
CA VAL A 73 -0.15 5.75 3.27
C VAL A 73 -0.45 7.18 2.80
N ASN A 74 -1.65 7.69 3.08
CA ASN A 74 -2.09 8.96 2.52
C ASN A 74 -2.78 9.87 3.57
N PHE A 75 -2.29 11.10 3.66
CA PHE A 75 -2.81 12.17 4.52
C PHE A 75 -3.43 13.34 3.74
N ASN A 76 -3.43 13.27 2.40
CA ASN A 76 -3.91 14.34 1.55
C ASN A 76 -5.42 14.24 1.33
N LYS A 77 -6.18 15.08 2.05
CA LYS A 77 -7.64 15.20 1.94
C LYS A 77 -8.12 15.46 0.50
N LYS A 78 -7.36 16.20 -0.31
CA LYS A 78 -7.72 16.47 -1.72
C LYS A 78 -7.64 15.21 -2.56
N SER A 79 -6.60 14.39 -2.37
CA SER A 79 -6.46 13.10 -3.05
C SER A 79 -7.64 12.17 -2.75
N PHE A 80 -8.10 12.09 -1.50
CA PHE A 80 -9.28 11.29 -1.17
C PHE A 80 -10.58 11.82 -1.78
N ALA A 81 -10.75 13.14 -1.91
CA ALA A 81 -11.90 13.69 -2.61
C ALA A 81 -11.92 13.25 -4.09
N GLU A 82 -10.76 13.14 -4.73
CA GLU A 82 -10.64 12.62 -6.10
C GLU A 82 -10.89 11.10 -6.17
N TYR A 83 -10.38 10.30 -5.22
CA TYR A 83 -10.74 8.87 -5.14
C TYR A 83 -12.26 8.67 -5.00
N ILE A 84 -12.94 9.47 -4.18
CA ILE A 84 -14.40 9.40 -4.03
C ILE A 84 -15.10 9.70 -5.36
N LYS A 85 -14.70 10.78 -6.06
CA LYS A 85 -15.26 11.11 -7.38
C LYS A 85 -15.05 9.98 -8.40
N GLN A 86 -13.85 9.41 -8.44
CA GLN A 86 -13.52 8.30 -9.33
C GLN A 86 -14.33 7.05 -9.01
N ALA A 87 -14.51 6.71 -7.73
CA ALA A 87 -15.34 5.58 -7.32
C ALA A 87 -16.79 5.72 -7.82
N ILE A 88 -17.37 6.92 -7.67
CA ILE A 88 -18.71 7.23 -8.16
C ILE A 88 -18.76 7.17 -9.69
N ALA A 89 -17.78 7.76 -10.39
CA ALA A 89 -17.73 7.73 -11.85
C ALA A 89 -17.60 6.30 -12.39
N HIS A 90 -16.73 5.47 -11.81
CA HIS A 90 -16.60 4.05 -12.16
C HIS A 90 -17.92 3.30 -11.95
N ARG A 91 -18.61 3.55 -10.84
CA ARG A 91 -19.88 2.91 -10.51
C ARG A 91 -20.96 3.25 -11.54
N GLU A 92 -21.16 4.53 -11.84
CA GLU A 92 -22.21 4.97 -12.77
C GLU A 92 -21.90 4.55 -14.22
N ASN A 93 -20.63 4.59 -14.63
CA ASN A 93 -20.20 4.06 -15.93
C ASN A 93 -20.49 2.57 -16.05
N LEU A 94 -20.27 1.80 -14.98
CA LEU A 94 -20.51 0.36 -14.97
C LEU A 94 -22.01 0.04 -14.97
N LYS A 95 -22.83 0.76 -14.20
CA LYS A 95 -24.29 0.66 -14.28
C LYS A 95 -24.82 0.93 -15.69
N THR A 96 -24.28 1.93 -16.37
CA THR A 96 -24.66 2.26 -17.75
C THR A 96 -24.36 1.10 -18.70
N LYS A 97 -23.17 0.49 -18.59
CA LYS A 97 -22.82 -0.72 -19.37
C LYS A 97 -23.76 -1.89 -19.05
N ILE A 98 -24.14 -2.07 -17.78
CA ILE A 98 -25.08 -3.12 -17.39
C ILE A 98 -26.47 -2.87 -17.97
N GLN A 99 -26.97 -1.63 -17.96
CA GLN A 99 -28.28 -1.30 -18.52
C GLN A 99 -28.37 -1.61 -20.04
N GLN A 100 -27.25 -1.49 -20.76
CA GLN A 100 -27.15 -1.85 -22.18
C GLN A 100 -27.32 -3.36 -22.45
N THR A 101 -27.22 -4.21 -21.42
CA THR A 101 -27.46 -5.66 -21.53
C THR A 101 -28.95 -6.05 -21.48
N ASN A 102 -29.87 -5.06 -21.44
CA ASN A 102 -31.31 -5.25 -21.20
C ASN A 102 -31.65 -5.90 -19.86
N THR A 103 -30.72 -5.91 -18.91
CA THR A 103 -30.95 -6.37 -17.54
C THR A 103 -31.45 -5.20 -16.69
N SER A 104 -32.69 -5.26 -16.19
CA SER A 104 -33.19 -4.31 -15.20
C SER A 104 -32.76 -4.74 -13.80
N ILE A 105 -32.09 -3.85 -13.08
CA ILE A 105 -31.55 -4.12 -11.74
C ILE A 105 -31.95 -2.98 -10.83
N GLN A 106 -32.52 -3.33 -9.68
CA GLN A 106 -32.70 -2.39 -8.59
C GLN A 106 -31.43 -2.38 -7.74
N TRP A 107 -30.74 -1.25 -7.75
CA TRP A 107 -29.51 -1.05 -6.99
C TRP A 107 -29.81 -0.69 -5.54
N SER A 108 -28.96 -1.11 -4.60
CA SER A 108 -29.10 -0.73 -3.19
C SER A 108 -29.00 0.80 -3.00
N ALA A 109 -29.40 1.27 -1.82
CA ALA A 109 -29.21 2.67 -1.44
C ALA A 109 -27.71 3.08 -1.49
N LEU A 110 -26.81 2.15 -1.19
CA LEU A 110 -25.37 2.36 -1.20
C LEU A 110 -24.82 2.45 -2.64
N ALA A 111 -25.26 1.54 -3.50
CA ALA A 111 -24.96 1.60 -4.92
C ALA A 111 -25.57 2.85 -5.58
N ASN A 112 -26.61 3.48 -5.04
CA ASN A 112 -27.17 4.75 -5.53
C ASN A 112 -26.67 6.01 -4.80
N TYR A 113 -25.85 5.86 -3.75
CA TYR A 113 -25.39 6.99 -2.94
C TYR A 113 -24.61 8.01 -3.78
N GLN A 114 -24.95 9.29 -3.68
CA GLN A 114 -24.19 10.39 -4.31
C GLN A 114 -23.67 11.31 -3.19
N PRO A 115 -22.34 11.53 -3.08
CA PRO A 115 -21.81 12.53 -2.18
C PRO A 115 -22.31 13.93 -2.56
N ASP A 116 -22.67 14.72 -1.56
CA ASP A 116 -22.92 16.14 -1.78
C ASP A 116 -21.59 16.90 -1.75
N TYR A 117 -21.05 17.25 -2.92
CA TYR A 117 -19.78 17.97 -3.02
C TYR A 117 -19.88 19.45 -2.64
N THR A 118 -21.09 19.98 -2.38
CA THR A 118 -21.29 21.33 -1.85
C THR A 118 -21.16 21.37 -0.32
N GLU A 119 -21.31 20.21 0.33
CA GLU A 119 -21.13 20.03 1.76
C GLU A 119 -19.75 19.44 2.12
N SER A 120 -19.47 19.37 3.41
CA SER A 120 -18.26 18.74 3.92
C SER A 120 -18.30 17.23 3.71
N LEU A 121 -17.40 16.71 2.87
CA LEU A 121 -17.18 15.27 2.72
C LEU A 121 -16.80 14.60 4.06
N SER A 122 -16.10 15.33 4.94
CA SER A 122 -15.79 14.85 6.27
C SER A 122 -17.04 14.62 7.11
N LEU A 123 -18.04 15.52 7.04
CA LEU A 123 -19.28 15.37 7.80
C LEU A 123 -20.10 14.18 7.28
N GLN A 124 -20.17 14.03 5.95
CA GLN A 124 -20.82 12.87 5.33
C GLN A 124 -20.14 11.55 5.73
N GLY A 125 -18.81 11.53 5.76
CA GLY A 125 -18.04 10.40 6.22
C GLY A 125 -18.24 10.06 7.69
N GLU A 126 -18.30 11.08 8.56
CA GLU A 126 -18.61 10.89 9.97
C GLU A 126 -20.00 10.29 10.17
N ASN A 127 -21.00 10.77 9.43
CA ASN A 127 -22.35 10.22 9.47
C ASN A 127 -22.41 8.76 8.98
N ALA A 128 -21.67 8.42 7.92
CA ALA A 128 -21.55 7.05 7.43
C ALA A 128 -20.85 6.13 8.45
N SER A 129 -19.76 6.61 9.05
CA SER A 129 -18.99 5.91 10.08
C SER A 129 -19.83 5.68 11.33
N LEU A 130 -20.59 6.69 11.80
CA LEU A 130 -21.48 6.55 12.94
C LEU A 130 -22.55 5.48 12.71
N LYS A 131 -23.21 5.49 11.54
CA LYS A 131 -24.17 4.43 11.17
C LYS A 131 -23.51 3.05 11.21
N PHE A 132 -22.30 2.92 10.66
CA PHE A 132 -21.57 1.66 10.70
C PHE A 132 -21.25 1.22 12.15
N ILE A 133 -20.73 2.11 12.98
CA ILE A 133 -20.36 1.84 14.38
C ILE A 133 -21.58 1.50 15.24
N THR A 134 -22.76 2.09 14.98
CA THR A 134 -23.97 1.76 15.77
C THR A 134 -24.37 0.28 15.71
N HIS A 135 -23.91 -0.48 14.70
CA HIS A 135 -24.10 -1.93 14.64
C HIS A 135 -23.42 -2.69 15.79
N SER A 136 -22.38 -2.10 16.41
CA SER A 136 -21.75 -2.66 17.62
C SER A 136 -22.73 -2.82 18.78
N GLY A 137 -23.76 -1.96 18.85
CA GLY A 137 -24.82 -2.06 19.86
C GLY A 137 -25.71 -3.29 19.71
N SER A 138 -25.77 -3.89 18.52
CA SER A 138 -26.53 -5.12 18.27
C SER A 138 -25.71 -6.37 18.61
N ASN A 139 -24.44 -6.43 18.20
CA ASN A 139 -23.53 -7.53 18.51
C ASN A 139 -22.07 -7.07 18.33
N ILE A 140 -21.33 -6.99 19.44
CA ILE A 140 -19.95 -6.50 19.45
C ILE A 140 -18.97 -7.49 18.79
N ASP A 141 -19.22 -8.80 18.87
CA ASP A 141 -18.36 -9.83 18.29
C ASP A 141 -18.42 -9.80 16.75
N ILE A 142 -19.63 -9.66 16.20
CA ILE A 142 -19.82 -9.46 14.76
C ILE A 142 -19.15 -8.16 14.31
N PHE A 143 -19.29 -7.07 15.08
CA PHE A 143 -18.64 -5.81 14.74
C PHE A 143 -17.10 -5.93 14.74
N SER A 144 -16.52 -6.63 15.73
CA SER A 144 -15.09 -6.93 15.79
C SER A 144 -14.62 -7.74 14.57
N LEU A 145 -15.38 -8.75 14.14
CA LEU A 145 -15.06 -9.52 12.96
C LEU A 145 -15.19 -8.70 11.67
N LYS A 146 -16.20 -7.81 11.55
CA LYS A 146 -16.30 -6.88 10.42
C LYS A 146 -15.03 -6.04 10.28
N LEU A 147 -14.52 -5.49 11.38
CA LEU A 147 -13.28 -4.71 11.39
C LEU A 147 -12.06 -5.58 11.06
N THR A 148 -11.97 -6.78 11.64
CA THR A 148 -10.91 -7.76 11.35
C THR A 148 -10.82 -8.07 9.86
N VAL A 149 -11.97 -8.34 9.23
CA VAL A 149 -12.05 -8.64 7.80
C VAL A 149 -11.71 -7.40 6.96
N ILE A 150 -12.25 -6.22 7.28
CA ILE A 150 -11.91 -4.95 6.56
C ILE A 150 -10.41 -4.69 6.61
N TYR A 151 -9.79 -4.79 7.79
CA TYR A 151 -8.37 -4.52 7.95
C TYR A 151 -7.51 -5.57 7.26
N GLY A 152 -7.94 -6.83 7.29
CA GLY A 152 -7.29 -7.91 6.58
C GLY A 152 -7.32 -7.72 5.06
N ILE A 153 -8.46 -7.36 4.47
CA ILE A 153 -8.52 -7.10 3.02
C ILE A 153 -7.73 -5.87 2.59
N LYS A 154 -7.45 -4.90 3.49
CA LYS A 154 -6.51 -3.81 3.19
C LYS A 154 -5.11 -4.33 2.92
N GLY A 155 -4.64 -5.28 3.74
CA GLY A 155 -3.36 -5.97 3.53
C GLY A 155 -3.34 -6.72 2.19
N VAL A 156 -4.37 -7.54 1.93
CA VAL A 156 -4.54 -8.26 0.66
C VAL A 156 -4.49 -7.30 -0.53
N ALA A 157 -5.27 -6.22 -0.49
CA ALA A 157 -5.33 -5.21 -1.55
C ALA A 157 -3.96 -4.58 -1.83
N SER A 158 -3.17 -4.30 -0.79
CA SER A 158 -1.82 -3.73 -0.95
C SER A 158 -0.84 -4.69 -1.63
N TYR A 159 -0.82 -5.97 -1.24
CA TYR A 159 0.03 -6.96 -1.91
C TYR A 159 -0.43 -7.23 -3.33
N ASN A 160 -1.74 -7.26 -3.55
CA ASN A 160 -2.32 -7.49 -4.88
C ASN A 160 -2.05 -6.31 -5.82
N PHE A 161 -2.05 -5.08 -5.30
CA PHE A 161 -1.68 -3.88 -6.05
C PHE A 161 -0.25 -4.01 -6.61
N HIS A 162 0.71 -4.51 -5.83
CA HIS A 162 2.07 -4.73 -6.31
C HIS A 162 2.22 -5.97 -7.20
N ALA A 163 1.46 -7.04 -6.93
CA ALA A 163 1.50 -8.24 -7.77
C ALA A 163 1.03 -7.94 -9.20
N GLN A 164 -0.07 -7.18 -9.35
CA GLN A 164 -0.61 -6.83 -10.67
C GLN A 164 0.33 -5.90 -11.45
N GLU A 165 1.08 -5.04 -10.77
CA GLU A 165 2.11 -4.20 -11.40
C GLU A 165 3.23 -5.02 -12.06
N LEU A 166 3.45 -6.25 -11.58
CA LEU A 166 4.41 -7.22 -12.11
C LEU A 166 3.76 -8.22 -13.08
N GLY A 167 2.49 -8.01 -13.44
CA GLY A 167 1.72 -8.86 -14.34
C GLY A 167 1.19 -10.15 -13.70
N GLU A 168 1.25 -10.29 -12.38
CA GLU A 168 0.70 -11.43 -11.65
C GLU A 168 -0.67 -11.07 -11.07
N GLU A 169 -1.72 -11.70 -11.58
CA GLU A 169 -3.09 -11.43 -11.17
C GLU A 169 -3.89 -12.71 -11.02
N ASP A 170 -4.83 -12.73 -10.07
CA ASP A 170 -5.83 -13.78 -9.97
C ASP A 170 -7.18 -13.17 -9.62
N GLU A 171 -8.17 -13.41 -10.48
CA GLU A 171 -9.49 -12.79 -10.39
C GLU A 171 -10.20 -13.11 -9.07
N LYS A 172 -9.91 -14.26 -8.43
CA LYS A 172 -10.51 -14.64 -7.14
C LYS A 172 -10.14 -13.68 -6.02
N ILE A 173 -8.98 -13.01 -6.11
CA ILE A 173 -8.56 -12.02 -5.12
C ILE A 173 -9.46 -10.78 -5.23
N TYR A 174 -9.67 -10.28 -6.45
CA TYR A 174 -10.55 -9.15 -6.70
C TYR A 174 -12.01 -9.43 -6.35
N ASP A 175 -12.49 -10.63 -6.68
CA ASP A 175 -13.84 -11.08 -6.31
C ASP A 175 -14.02 -11.05 -4.80
N PHE A 176 -13.11 -11.66 -4.06
CA PHE A 176 -13.20 -11.75 -2.62
C PHE A 176 -13.15 -10.37 -1.94
N ILE A 177 -12.31 -9.45 -2.42
CA ILE A 177 -12.28 -8.07 -1.92
C ILE A 177 -13.65 -7.40 -2.13
N ALA A 178 -14.26 -7.56 -3.31
CA ALA A 178 -15.58 -7.00 -3.60
C ALA A 178 -16.70 -7.65 -2.76
N GLU A 179 -16.68 -8.98 -2.61
CA GLU A 179 -17.60 -9.74 -1.76
C GLU A 179 -17.55 -9.28 -0.31
N VAL A 180 -16.35 -9.10 0.25
CA VAL A 180 -16.17 -8.57 1.61
C VAL A 180 -16.77 -7.18 1.75
N LEU A 181 -16.50 -6.27 0.81
CA LEU A 181 -17.05 -4.92 0.87
C LEU A 181 -18.58 -4.93 0.89
N VAL A 182 -19.22 -5.78 0.08
CA VAL A 182 -20.69 -5.93 0.06
C VAL A 182 -21.20 -6.59 1.35
N ALA A 183 -20.48 -7.58 1.88
CA ALA A 183 -20.87 -8.30 3.10
C ALA A 183 -21.00 -7.38 4.33
N LEU A 184 -20.31 -6.23 4.37
CA LEU A 184 -20.35 -5.30 5.50
C LEU A 184 -21.76 -4.75 5.79
N ASP A 185 -22.60 -4.61 4.76
CA ASP A 185 -23.99 -4.16 4.88
C ASP A 185 -24.98 -5.30 5.10
N ASN A 186 -24.55 -6.56 5.03
CA ASN A 186 -25.45 -7.69 5.14
C ASN A 186 -25.82 -7.96 6.62
N PRO A 187 -27.09 -7.74 7.03
CA PRO A 187 -27.52 -7.97 8.40
C PRO A 187 -27.77 -9.45 8.72
N ASP A 188 -27.84 -10.31 7.70
CA ASP A 188 -28.24 -11.71 7.83
C ASP A 188 -27.05 -12.65 8.07
N LEU A 189 -25.81 -12.14 7.97
CA LEU A 189 -24.61 -12.93 8.25
C LEU A 189 -24.48 -13.24 9.74
N THR A 190 -24.37 -14.52 10.05
CA THR A 190 -24.18 -15.04 11.40
C THR A 190 -22.75 -14.82 11.89
N LEU A 191 -22.51 -15.07 13.17
CA LEU A 191 -21.16 -15.05 13.75
C LEU A 191 -20.22 -16.02 13.00
N ASP A 192 -20.69 -17.23 12.70
CA ASP A 192 -19.90 -18.25 12.00
C ASP A 192 -19.57 -17.82 10.56
N ASP A 193 -20.49 -17.14 9.87
CA ASP A 193 -20.21 -16.58 8.54
C ASP A 193 -19.08 -15.55 8.59
N TRP A 194 -19.08 -14.69 9.60
CA TRP A 194 -18.01 -13.70 9.80
C TRP A 194 -16.67 -14.33 10.18
N VAL A 195 -16.67 -15.39 11.00
CA VAL A 195 -15.45 -16.18 11.29
C VAL A 195 -14.91 -16.82 10.01
N ASN A 196 -15.78 -17.40 9.18
CA ASN A 196 -15.40 -17.99 7.90
C ASN A 196 -14.83 -16.95 6.93
N LEU A 197 -15.39 -15.74 6.88
CA LEU A 197 -14.82 -14.62 6.12
C LEU A 197 -13.42 -14.25 6.62
N ALA A 198 -13.20 -14.19 7.94
CA ALA A 198 -11.89 -13.90 8.51
C ALA A 198 -10.84 -14.98 8.17
N LEU A 199 -11.22 -16.26 8.21
CA LEU A 199 -10.34 -17.35 7.77
C LEU A 199 -10.06 -17.27 6.26
N LYS A 200 -11.07 -16.92 5.47
CA LYS A 200 -10.94 -16.76 4.01
C LYS A 200 -10.01 -15.60 3.65
N VAL A 201 -9.99 -14.51 4.43
CA VAL A 201 -8.96 -13.46 4.28
C VAL A 201 -7.56 -14.05 4.39
N GLY A 202 -7.30 -14.94 5.35
CA GLY A 202 -6.01 -15.60 5.50
C GLY A 202 -5.61 -16.44 4.28
N GLU A 203 -6.55 -17.22 3.75
CA GLU A 203 -6.35 -18.01 2.53
C GLU A 203 -6.04 -17.12 1.31
N ILE A 204 -6.83 -16.06 1.10
CA ILE A 204 -6.64 -15.15 -0.02
C ILE A 204 -5.33 -14.37 0.14
N ASN A 205 -4.98 -13.94 1.35
CA ASN A 205 -3.71 -13.25 1.62
C ASN A 205 -2.51 -14.14 1.29
N LEU A 206 -2.52 -15.41 1.67
CA LEU A 206 -1.47 -16.37 1.31
C LEU A 206 -1.30 -16.43 -0.21
N LYS A 207 -2.41 -16.59 -0.94
CA LYS A 207 -2.40 -16.61 -2.40
C LYS A 207 -1.86 -15.32 -3.02
N THR A 208 -2.26 -14.16 -2.49
CA THR A 208 -1.74 -12.87 -2.96
C THR A 208 -0.23 -12.75 -2.72
N MET A 209 0.27 -13.21 -1.57
CA MET A 209 1.71 -13.24 -1.28
C MET A 209 2.47 -14.19 -2.22
N GLU A 210 1.88 -15.33 -2.60
CA GLU A 210 2.45 -16.23 -3.61
C GLU A 210 2.59 -15.55 -4.98
N LEU A 211 1.57 -14.80 -5.42
CA LEU A 211 1.63 -14.03 -6.67
C LEU A 211 2.70 -12.93 -6.60
N LEU A 212 2.78 -12.20 -5.49
CA LEU A 212 3.78 -11.16 -5.32
C LEU A 212 5.21 -11.73 -5.29
N ASP A 213 5.43 -12.86 -4.59
CA ASP A 213 6.71 -13.59 -4.63
C ASP A 213 7.04 -14.04 -6.06
N ALA A 214 6.08 -14.60 -6.78
CA ALA A 214 6.27 -15.02 -8.17
C ALA A 214 6.65 -13.83 -9.07
N GLY A 215 5.93 -12.71 -8.97
CA GLY A 215 6.18 -11.50 -9.77
C GLY A 215 7.59 -10.95 -9.53
N HIS A 216 7.99 -10.81 -8.26
CA HIS A 216 9.33 -10.33 -7.93
C HIS A 216 10.42 -11.31 -8.36
N THR A 217 10.27 -12.61 -8.08
CA THR A 217 11.32 -13.60 -8.35
C THR A 217 11.48 -13.90 -9.84
N LYS A 218 10.40 -13.89 -10.63
CA LYS A 218 10.47 -13.98 -12.10
C LYS A 218 11.12 -12.75 -12.72
N THR A 219 10.84 -11.56 -12.19
CA THR A 219 11.30 -10.28 -12.77
C THR A 219 12.73 -9.92 -12.35
N TYR A 220 13.08 -10.12 -11.08
CA TYR A 220 14.34 -9.65 -10.50
C TYR A 220 15.28 -10.78 -10.03
N GLY A 221 14.87 -12.04 -10.21
CA GLY A 221 15.59 -13.24 -9.77
C GLY A 221 15.27 -13.63 -8.33
N HIS A 222 15.53 -14.88 -7.95
CA HIS A 222 15.39 -15.29 -6.55
C HIS A 222 16.39 -14.55 -5.66
N PRO A 223 15.99 -14.03 -4.48
CA PRO A 223 16.91 -13.37 -3.58
C PRO A 223 18.07 -14.27 -3.15
N VAL A 224 19.29 -13.73 -3.16
CA VAL A 224 20.53 -14.42 -2.77
C VAL A 224 21.25 -13.68 -1.63
N PRO A 225 22.01 -14.39 -0.76
CA PRO A 225 22.78 -13.78 0.32
C PRO A 225 23.63 -12.62 -0.19
N THR A 226 23.31 -11.40 0.25
CA THR A 226 23.94 -10.17 -0.27
C THR A 226 24.32 -9.26 0.89
N ALA A 227 25.57 -8.80 0.88
CA ALA A 227 26.03 -7.75 1.78
C ALA A 227 25.57 -6.38 1.26
N VAL A 228 24.88 -5.62 2.11
CA VAL A 228 24.33 -4.30 1.79
C VAL A 228 25.09 -3.25 2.56
N PRO A 229 25.79 -2.31 1.89
CA PRO A 229 26.41 -1.17 2.55
C PRO A 229 25.38 -0.30 3.29
N LEU A 230 25.74 0.15 4.48
CA LEU A 230 24.96 1.07 5.32
C LEU A 230 25.62 2.45 5.47
N ASN A 231 26.85 2.59 4.99
CA ASN A 231 27.61 3.83 5.08
C ASN A 231 27.26 4.77 3.92
N PRO A 232 27.37 6.09 4.13
CA PRO A 232 27.38 7.04 3.02
C PRO A 232 28.47 6.77 1.99
N ARG A 233 28.15 7.00 0.72
CA ARG A 233 29.06 7.12 -0.41
C ARG A 233 29.05 8.56 -0.90
N LYS A 234 30.22 9.16 -1.05
CA LYS A 234 30.40 10.53 -1.53
C LYS A 234 29.70 10.74 -2.87
N GLY A 235 28.96 11.84 -3.00
CA GLY A 235 28.30 12.24 -4.24
C GLY A 235 26.80 12.51 -4.10
N LYS A 236 26.14 12.74 -5.24
CA LYS A 236 24.69 12.98 -5.31
C LYS A 236 23.93 11.71 -4.98
N ALA A 237 22.77 11.85 -4.34
CA ALA A 237 22.03 10.71 -3.84
C ALA A 237 20.51 10.88 -3.97
N ILE A 238 19.79 9.77 -4.18
CA ILE A 238 18.33 9.65 -4.06
C ILE A 238 18.06 8.55 -3.02
N LEU A 239 17.08 8.78 -2.15
CA LEU A 239 16.56 7.77 -1.22
C LEU A 239 15.19 7.28 -1.69
N VAL A 240 14.98 5.97 -1.71
CA VAL A 240 13.68 5.37 -2.04
C VAL A 240 13.17 4.59 -0.82
N SER A 241 11.95 4.89 -0.39
CA SER A 241 11.29 4.27 0.76
C SER A 241 9.96 3.63 0.35
N GLY A 242 9.48 2.68 1.15
CA GLY A 242 8.25 1.93 0.90
C GLY A 242 8.55 0.47 0.55
N HIS A 243 7.77 -0.13 -0.36
CA HIS A 243 7.91 -1.54 -0.74
C HIS A 243 8.03 -1.78 -2.25
N ASP A 244 7.80 -0.75 -3.07
CA ASP A 244 7.59 -0.94 -4.50
C ASP A 244 8.92 -1.13 -5.27
N ILE A 245 9.26 -2.39 -5.52
CA ILE A 245 10.50 -2.77 -6.23
C ILE A 245 10.40 -2.42 -7.72
N ARG A 246 9.20 -2.40 -8.30
CA ARG A 246 9.00 -1.99 -9.70
C ARG A 246 9.33 -0.53 -9.89
N GLN A 247 8.81 0.32 -9.02
CA GLN A 247 9.11 1.75 -9.05
C GLN A 247 10.60 2.00 -8.75
N LEU A 248 11.21 1.26 -7.81
CA LEU A 248 12.66 1.30 -7.59
C LEU A 248 13.45 0.95 -8.87
N ALA A 249 13.06 -0.09 -9.61
CA ALA A 249 13.72 -0.48 -10.86
C ALA A 249 13.64 0.63 -11.93
N GLU A 250 12.49 1.30 -12.06
CA GLU A 250 12.34 2.42 -13.00
C GLU A 250 13.09 3.67 -12.55
N ILE A 251 13.18 3.95 -11.24
CA ILE A 251 14.06 4.99 -10.69
C ILE A 251 15.52 4.68 -11.06
N LEU A 252 15.97 3.44 -10.88
CA LEU A 252 17.33 3.01 -11.22
C LEU A 252 17.63 3.18 -12.72
N LYS A 253 16.67 2.83 -13.57
CA LYS A 253 16.76 2.99 -15.02
C LYS A 253 16.84 4.46 -15.44
N GLN A 254 15.96 5.31 -14.92
CA GLN A 254 15.93 6.75 -15.26
C GLN A 254 17.13 7.52 -14.68
N THR A 255 17.73 7.03 -13.59
CA THR A 255 18.94 7.62 -12.97
C THR A 255 20.25 7.06 -13.53
N ALA A 256 20.22 6.11 -14.46
CA ALA A 256 21.42 5.56 -15.07
C ALA A 256 22.26 6.67 -15.75
N ASN A 257 23.58 6.63 -15.55
CA ASN A 257 24.54 7.59 -16.12
C ASN A 257 24.38 9.07 -15.67
N THR A 258 23.60 9.34 -14.61
CA THR A 258 23.43 10.70 -14.06
C THR A 258 24.49 11.07 -13.01
N GLY A 259 25.27 10.09 -12.54
CA GLY A 259 26.20 10.27 -11.40
C GLY A 259 25.51 10.27 -10.04
N ILE A 260 24.21 9.95 -9.97
CA ILE A 260 23.44 9.85 -8.72
C ILE A 260 23.53 8.42 -8.17
N THR A 261 23.80 8.31 -6.87
CA THR A 261 23.74 7.04 -6.14
C THR A 261 22.33 6.83 -5.57
N VAL A 262 21.75 5.64 -5.76
CA VAL A 262 20.43 5.31 -5.24
C VAL A 262 20.55 4.47 -3.97
N TYR A 263 19.83 4.89 -2.92
CA TYR A 263 19.72 4.22 -1.63
C TYR A 263 18.30 3.74 -1.37
N THR A 264 18.17 2.65 -0.63
CA THR A 264 16.88 2.20 -0.06
C THR A 264 16.71 2.69 1.38
N HIS A 265 15.47 2.74 1.87
CA HIS A 265 15.11 3.00 3.26
C HIS A 265 13.96 2.08 3.69
N GLY A 266 13.94 1.72 4.98
CA GLY A 266 12.92 0.84 5.56
C GLY A 266 12.72 -0.47 4.80
N GLU A 267 11.51 -0.70 4.34
CA GLU A 267 11.05 -1.98 3.77
C GLU A 267 11.61 -2.29 2.37
N LEU A 268 12.35 -1.36 1.74
CA LEU A 268 13.09 -1.64 0.51
C LEU A 268 14.47 -2.25 0.74
N LEU A 269 14.93 -2.44 1.99
CA LEU A 269 16.19 -3.16 2.27
C LEU A 269 16.30 -4.52 1.57
N PRO A 270 15.26 -5.38 1.55
CA PRO A 270 15.31 -6.68 0.88
C PRO A 270 15.48 -6.59 -0.64
N ALA A 271 15.19 -5.45 -1.27
CA ALA A 271 15.38 -5.26 -2.72
C ALA A 271 16.83 -5.54 -3.16
N HIS A 272 17.80 -5.31 -2.26
CA HIS A 272 19.20 -5.61 -2.53
C HIS A 272 19.52 -7.10 -2.67
N GLY A 273 18.65 -8.00 -2.17
CA GLY A 273 18.82 -9.44 -2.34
C GLY A 273 18.51 -9.94 -3.75
N TYR A 274 17.72 -9.17 -4.53
CA TYR A 274 17.34 -9.54 -5.89
C TYR A 274 18.52 -9.29 -6.86
N PRO A 275 19.11 -10.34 -7.45
CA PRO A 275 20.40 -10.24 -8.10
C PRO A 275 20.38 -9.38 -9.37
N LEU A 276 19.28 -9.40 -10.15
CA LEU A 276 19.25 -8.71 -11.45
C LEU A 276 19.32 -7.18 -11.29
N LEU A 277 18.76 -6.62 -10.21
CA LEU A 277 18.85 -5.18 -9.95
C LEU A 277 20.31 -4.73 -9.75
N LYS A 278 21.07 -5.43 -8.90
CA LYS A 278 22.47 -5.09 -8.64
C LYS A 278 23.39 -5.39 -9.81
N GLN A 279 23.10 -6.44 -10.58
CA GLN A 279 23.85 -6.77 -11.79
C GLN A 279 23.69 -5.70 -12.87
N GLN A 280 22.49 -5.14 -13.00
CA GLN A 280 22.17 -4.14 -14.01
C GLN A 280 22.55 -2.71 -13.60
N TYR A 281 22.45 -2.37 -12.31
CA TYR A 281 22.58 -0.99 -11.84
C TYR A 281 23.67 -0.86 -10.77
N SER A 282 24.89 -0.49 -11.19
CA SER A 282 26.05 -0.34 -10.28
C SER A 282 25.91 0.85 -9.31
N HIS A 283 25.03 1.81 -9.60
CA HIS A 283 24.68 2.92 -8.72
C HIS A 283 23.57 2.57 -7.70
N PHE A 284 23.01 1.34 -7.77
CA PHE A 284 22.15 0.78 -6.72
C PHE A 284 22.98 0.32 -5.52
N TYR A 285 23.27 1.26 -4.63
CA TYR A 285 24.39 1.12 -3.72
C TYR A 285 24.02 0.39 -2.42
N GLY A 286 23.26 1.04 -1.54
CA GLY A 286 23.09 0.59 -0.16
C GLY A 286 21.80 1.06 0.49
N HIS A 287 21.71 0.85 1.79
CA HIS A 287 20.55 1.20 2.59
C HIS A 287 20.90 2.32 3.56
N TYR A 288 20.02 3.31 3.70
CA TYR A 288 20.21 4.44 4.59
C TYR A 288 19.11 4.49 5.64
N GLY A 289 19.50 4.74 6.89
CA GLY A 289 18.57 4.86 8.01
C GLY A 289 18.19 3.51 8.60
N THR A 290 17.02 3.46 9.24
CA THR A 290 16.52 2.29 9.96
C THR A 290 15.03 2.03 9.65
N ALA A 291 14.25 1.57 10.62
CA ALA A 291 12.82 1.37 10.46
C ALA A 291 12.07 2.71 10.32
N TRP A 292 10.88 2.65 9.73
CA TRP A 292 10.07 3.80 9.37
C TRP A 292 9.78 4.78 10.51
N GLN A 293 9.76 4.33 11.76
CA GLN A 293 9.55 5.19 12.93
C GLN A 293 10.64 6.25 13.10
N ASN A 294 11.85 6.00 12.57
CA ASN A 294 12.96 6.94 12.60
C ASN A 294 13.03 7.83 11.36
N GLN A 295 12.11 7.67 10.40
CA GLN A 295 12.21 8.32 9.10
C GLN A 295 12.27 9.85 9.18
N THR A 296 11.64 10.48 10.18
CA THR A 296 11.66 11.95 10.29
C THR A 296 13.05 12.47 10.62
N LYS A 297 13.88 11.67 11.29
CA LYS A 297 15.30 11.97 11.56
C LYS A 297 16.17 11.58 10.36
N ASP A 298 15.90 10.42 9.76
CA ASP A 298 16.69 9.88 8.66
C ASP A 298 16.51 10.74 7.40
N PHE A 299 15.27 11.07 7.01
CA PHE A 299 14.98 11.92 5.85
C PHE A 299 15.50 13.34 6.03
N ALA A 300 15.41 13.91 7.24
CA ALA A 300 15.99 15.23 7.52
C ALA A 300 17.50 15.25 7.24
N LYS A 301 18.23 14.21 7.66
CA LYS A 301 19.69 14.11 7.52
C LYS A 301 20.16 13.69 6.13
N PHE A 302 19.33 12.98 5.36
CA PHE A 302 19.73 12.50 4.03
C PHE A 302 19.94 13.68 3.05
N PRO A 303 21.11 13.86 2.42
CA PRO A 303 21.46 15.07 1.67
C PRO A 303 21.00 15.03 0.19
N GLY A 304 19.87 14.38 -0.09
CA GLY A 304 19.27 14.25 -1.41
C GLY A 304 17.74 14.12 -1.32
N PRO A 305 17.01 14.09 -2.45
CA PRO A 305 15.58 13.90 -2.44
C PRO A 305 15.18 12.48 -2.04
N VAL A 306 13.97 12.35 -1.51
CA VAL A 306 13.38 11.11 -1.02
C VAL A 306 12.09 10.83 -1.78
N ILE A 307 11.98 9.64 -2.37
CA ILE A 307 10.76 9.14 -3.00
C ILE A 307 10.10 8.15 -2.05
N VAL A 308 8.82 8.35 -1.73
CA VAL A 308 8.01 7.46 -0.89
C VAL A 308 6.99 6.75 -1.76
N THR A 309 7.16 5.44 -1.93
CA THR A 309 6.37 4.60 -2.84
C THR A 309 5.12 4.01 -2.21
N THR A 310 5.16 3.76 -0.89
CA THR A 310 4.07 3.20 -0.09
C THR A 310 4.14 3.74 1.35
N ASN A 311 3.32 3.22 2.27
CA ASN A 311 3.57 3.40 3.71
C ASN A 311 4.96 2.87 4.11
N CYS A 312 5.55 3.36 5.22
CA CYS A 312 4.96 4.25 6.21
C CYS A 312 5.48 5.69 6.12
N LEU A 313 4.71 6.59 5.51
CA LEU A 313 4.93 8.03 5.58
C LEU A 313 4.43 8.58 6.93
N MET A 314 5.35 8.89 7.85
CA MET A 314 5.07 9.76 8.98
C MET A 314 4.85 11.21 8.52
N PRO A 315 4.02 12.01 9.23
CA PRO A 315 3.90 13.44 8.97
C PRO A 315 5.27 14.12 8.88
N PRO A 316 5.64 14.70 7.72
CA PRO A 316 6.94 15.33 7.53
C PRO A 316 7.07 16.60 8.37
N HIS A 317 8.32 16.96 8.68
CA HIS A 317 8.63 18.24 9.30
C HIS A 317 9.00 19.27 8.21
N GLU A 318 8.72 20.55 8.47
CA GLU A 318 8.91 21.66 7.53
C GLU A 318 10.35 21.79 7.00
N ASN A 319 11.35 21.32 7.75
CA ASN A 319 12.76 21.46 7.38
C ASN A 319 13.26 20.49 6.29
N TYR A 320 12.41 19.57 5.79
CA TYR A 320 12.79 18.65 4.71
C TYR A 320 11.66 18.32 3.72
N GLU A 321 10.49 18.95 3.82
CA GLU A 321 9.35 18.65 2.94
C GLU A 321 9.63 18.95 1.47
N ASP A 322 10.49 19.94 1.18
CA ASP A 322 10.81 20.45 -0.16
C ASP A 322 11.61 19.47 -1.03
N LYS A 323 12.07 18.37 -0.44
CA LYS A 323 12.82 17.29 -1.10
C LYS A 323 12.08 15.95 -1.05
N LEU A 324 10.82 15.92 -0.59
CA LEU A 324 9.99 14.72 -0.58
C LEU A 324 9.11 14.63 -1.82
N PHE A 325 9.04 13.42 -2.37
CA PHE A 325 8.20 13.05 -3.49
C PHE A 325 7.36 11.84 -3.11
N SER A 326 6.11 11.81 -3.56
CA SER A 326 5.23 10.64 -3.46
C SER A 326 4.81 10.16 -4.82
N ILE A 327 4.49 8.87 -4.88
CA ILE A 327 3.92 8.18 -6.04
C ILE A 327 2.85 7.21 -5.56
N GLY A 328 2.08 6.66 -6.50
CA GLY A 328 1.07 5.63 -6.21
C GLY A 328 0.04 6.11 -5.18
N PRO A 329 -0.35 5.28 -4.20
CA PRO A 329 -1.39 5.64 -3.24
C PRO A 329 -0.92 6.66 -2.18
N VAL A 330 0.38 7.01 -2.13
CA VAL A 330 0.96 7.86 -1.09
C VAL A 330 0.64 9.34 -1.31
N GLY A 331 0.34 10.05 -0.22
CA GLY A 331 0.13 11.50 -0.29
C GLY A 331 0.24 12.21 1.06
N TYR A 332 0.66 13.47 1.02
CA TYR A 332 0.65 14.37 2.17
C TYR A 332 0.37 15.81 1.69
N PRO A 333 -0.37 16.64 2.44
CA PRO A 333 -0.62 18.02 2.06
C PRO A 333 0.69 18.80 1.79
N GLY A 334 0.82 19.40 0.60
CA GLY A 334 2.00 20.19 0.22
C GLY A 334 3.19 19.38 -0.33
N MET A 335 3.20 18.06 -0.17
CA MET A 335 4.23 17.20 -0.75
C MET A 335 4.05 17.08 -2.27
N THR A 336 5.15 17.09 -3.03
CA THR A 336 5.10 16.87 -4.48
C THR A 336 4.68 15.43 -4.78
N HIS A 337 3.66 15.27 -5.61
CA HIS A 337 3.21 13.97 -6.11
C HIS A 337 3.61 13.82 -7.58
N LEU A 338 4.14 12.67 -7.96
CA LEU A 338 4.46 12.37 -9.35
C LEU A 338 3.38 11.45 -9.90
N ASP A 339 2.57 11.97 -10.81
CA ASP A 339 1.51 11.21 -11.45
C ASP A 339 2.12 10.10 -12.32
N ALA A 340 1.52 8.91 -12.25
CA ALA A 340 1.90 7.80 -13.11
C ALA A 340 1.46 8.06 -14.57
N THR A 341 2.28 7.65 -15.54
CA THR A 341 1.84 7.67 -16.94
C THR A 341 0.91 6.49 -17.26
N THR A 342 0.49 6.30 -18.51
CA THR A 342 -0.44 5.24 -18.91
C THR A 342 0.07 3.82 -18.63
N ASP A 343 1.38 3.64 -18.44
CA ASP A 343 2.01 2.37 -18.07
C ASP A 343 2.19 2.18 -16.55
N GLY A 344 1.75 3.14 -15.73
CA GLY A 344 1.91 3.10 -14.28
C GLY A 344 3.27 3.56 -13.77
N ILE A 345 4.14 4.10 -14.63
CA ILE A 345 5.48 4.60 -14.25
C ILE A 345 5.50 6.13 -14.28
N PRO A 346 5.89 6.81 -13.19
CA PRO A 346 6.08 8.26 -13.17
C PRO A 346 7.33 8.73 -13.92
N ASP A 347 7.33 9.99 -14.34
CA ASP A 347 8.53 10.70 -14.78
C ASP A 347 9.33 11.21 -13.57
N PHE A 348 10.51 10.65 -13.34
CA PHE A 348 11.37 11.03 -12.22
C PHE A 348 12.34 12.18 -12.55
N THR A 349 12.18 12.87 -13.68
CA THR A 349 13.03 14.00 -14.10
C THR A 349 13.12 15.08 -13.02
N SER A 350 12.00 15.43 -12.38
CA SER A 350 11.99 16.44 -11.30
C SER A 350 12.82 16.01 -10.08
N VAL A 351 12.79 14.72 -9.73
CA VAL A 351 13.61 14.15 -8.64
C VAL A 351 15.09 14.16 -9.01
N ILE A 352 15.43 13.78 -10.25
CA ILE A 352 16.81 13.79 -10.75
C ILE A 352 17.38 15.20 -10.69
N GLN A 353 16.64 16.22 -11.16
CA GLN A 353 17.10 17.60 -11.09
C GLN A 353 17.26 18.10 -9.65
N LYS A 354 16.34 17.72 -8.75
CA LYS A 354 16.47 18.01 -7.33
C LYS A 354 17.75 17.38 -6.76
N ALA A 355 18.03 16.11 -7.05
CA ALA A 355 19.25 15.44 -6.59
C ALA A 355 20.53 16.11 -7.10
N LEU A 356 20.55 16.56 -8.37
CA LEU A 356 21.71 17.24 -8.96
C LEU A 356 21.97 18.61 -8.32
N SER A 357 20.91 19.34 -7.96
CA SER A 357 21.02 20.66 -7.31
C SER A 357 21.39 20.60 -5.82
N MET A 358 21.08 19.49 -5.13
CA MET A 358 21.41 19.31 -3.70
C MET A 358 22.89 18.96 -3.48
N SER A 359 23.43 19.19 -2.29
CA SER A 359 24.86 18.96 -1.99
C SER A 359 25.29 17.50 -2.20
N GLY A 360 24.42 16.54 -1.84
CA GLY A 360 24.81 15.13 -1.70
C GLY A 360 25.69 14.90 -0.48
N PHE A 361 26.24 13.68 -0.37
CA PHE A 361 27.21 13.34 0.67
C PHE A 361 28.59 13.92 0.32
N THR A 362 29.23 14.57 1.28
CA THR A 362 30.53 15.25 1.11
C THR A 362 31.72 14.30 1.20
N GLU A 363 31.55 13.18 1.90
CA GLU A 363 32.57 12.17 2.16
C GLU A 363 31.96 10.76 2.20
N ASP A 364 32.81 9.75 2.03
CA ASP A 364 32.45 8.37 2.31
C ASP A 364 32.42 8.17 3.83
N GLY A 365 31.44 7.43 4.34
CA GLY A 365 31.37 7.09 5.76
C GLY A 365 32.10 5.79 6.09
N GLU A 366 32.27 5.55 7.39
CA GLU A 366 32.86 4.31 7.92
C GLU A 366 32.13 3.06 7.41
N PRO A 367 32.83 2.09 6.79
CA PRO A 367 32.21 0.90 6.22
C PRO A 367 31.37 0.12 7.23
N LYS A 368 30.10 -0.07 6.90
CA LYS A 368 29.15 -0.89 7.68
C LYS A 368 28.27 -1.65 6.71
N GLN A 369 27.85 -2.85 7.08
CA GLN A 369 26.99 -3.67 6.23
C GLN A 369 26.02 -4.55 7.01
N VAL A 370 24.96 -4.97 6.33
CA VAL A 370 24.00 -5.98 6.79
C VAL A 370 23.82 -7.04 5.71
N MET A 371 23.47 -8.27 6.09
CA MET A 371 23.17 -9.34 5.15
C MET A 371 21.67 -9.43 4.87
N VAL A 372 21.30 -9.56 3.61
CA VAL A 372 19.93 -9.81 3.14
C VAL A 372 19.88 -11.02 2.20
N GLY A 373 18.70 -11.40 1.72
CA GLY A 373 18.54 -12.37 0.63
C GLY A 373 18.37 -13.83 1.03
N PHE A 374 18.09 -14.10 2.31
CA PHE A 374 17.74 -15.43 2.82
C PHE A 374 16.24 -15.74 2.62
N ALA A 375 15.73 -15.59 1.38
CA ALA A 375 14.35 -15.93 1.02
C ALA A 375 14.17 -17.45 0.81
N ARG A 376 12.93 -17.89 0.50
CA ARG A 376 12.55 -19.31 0.40
C ARG A 376 13.53 -20.16 -0.43
N ASN A 377 13.92 -19.70 -1.62
CA ASN A 377 14.80 -20.47 -2.51
C ASN A 377 16.20 -20.66 -1.90
N THR A 378 16.75 -19.60 -1.29
CA THR A 378 18.04 -19.64 -0.62
C THR A 378 18.02 -20.57 0.59
N VAL A 379 16.99 -20.50 1.42
CA VAL A 379 16.85 -21.37 2.61
C VAL A 379 16.64 -22.83 2.20
N LEU A 380 15.80 -23.10 1.20
CA LEU A 380 15.55 -24.46 0.72
C LEU A 380 16.82 -25.13 0.16
N ASN A 381 17.73 -24.36 -0.43
CA ASN A 381 19.02 -24.87 -0.94
C ASN A 381 20.01 -25.27 0.17
N VAL A 382 19.73 -24.92 1.43
CA VAL A 382 20.57 -25.28 2.59
C VAL A 382 19.79 -26.10 3.64
N THR A 383 18.70 -26.77 3.23
CA THR A 383 17.83 -27.54 4.13
C THR A 383 18.60 -28.59 4.93
N ASP A 384 19.43 -29.41 4.30
CA ASP A 384 20.14 -30.51 4.99
C ASP A 384 21.07 -29.99 6.11
N PRO A 385 21.96 -29.00 5.87
CA PRO A 385 22.73 -28.38 6.95
C PRO A 385 21.90 -27.77 8.08
N VAL A 386 20.78 -27.11 7.76
CA VAL A 386 19.90 -26.49 8.77
C VAL A 386 19.24 -27.57 9.63
N VAL A 387 18.68 -28.61 9.01
CA VAL A 387 18.06 -29.74 9.71
C VAL A 387 19.07 -30.45 10.60
N GLU A 388 20.28 -30.66 10.12
CA GLU A 388 21.33 -31.29 10.92
C GLU A 388 21.76 -30.41 12.11
N ALA A 389 21.85 -29.10 11.92
CA ALA A 389 22.12 -28.17 13.00
C ALA A 389 21.01 -28.15 14.06
N VAL A 390 19.74 -28.30 13.67
CA VAL A 390 18.61 -28.46 14.60
C VAL A 390 18.71 -29.80 15.35
N LYS A 391 18.95 -30.91 14.65
CA LYS A 391 19.10 -32.25 15.27
C LYS A 391 20.26 -32.30 16.27
N GLN A 392 21.35 -31.62 15.98
CA GLN A 392 22.51 -31.49 16.85
C GLN A 392 22.31 -30.49 17.99
N GLY A 393 21.17 -29.78 18.06
CA GLY A 393 20.90 -28.76 19.07
C GLY A 393 21.74 -27.49 18.94
N LYS A 394 22.38 -27.27 17.78
CA LYS A 394 23.12 -26.04 17.43
C LYS A 394 22.17 -24.89 17.10
N ILE A 395 21.00 -25.22 16.53
CA ILE A 395 19.85 -24.32 16.39
C ILE A 395 18.75 -24.88 17.29
N ARG A 396 18.19 -24.04 18.18
CA ARG A 396 17.23 -24.49 19.22
C ARG A 396 15.81 -23.95 19.02
N HIS A 397 15.67 -22.80 18.36
CA HIS A 397 14.43 -22.11 18.09
C HIS A 397 14.53 -21.38 16.76
#